data_AF-A0A183P6I3-F1
#
_entry.id   AF-A0A183P6I3-F1
#
_cell.length_a   1.000
_cell.length_b   1.000
_cell.length_c   1.000
_cell.angle_alpha   90.00
_cell.angle_beta   90.00
_cell.angle_gamma   90.00
#
_symmetry.space_group_name_H-M   'P 1'
#
loop_
_entity.id
_entity.type
_entity.pdbx_description
1 polymer ?
#
loop_
_entity_poly.entity_id
_entity_poly.type
_entity_poly.pdbx_seq_one_letter_code
_entity_poly.pdbx_strand_id
1 'polypeptide(L)'
;MVGGLKSGCFKIGNTGGMTDNILASKLYRPGSVAYVSRSGGMSNELNNIISMNSDGVYEGVAIGGDRFPGSTFIDHILRYENNPEVGMIVVLGEVGGIEEYAIIEAVKLGKIKKPIVAWCIGSCGELLSAAANSNNNTDSNNITSGSIQFGHAGACANSLQETATAKNHALASVGIYVPESFDELDLLIRRVFDELVRSGQLIPKTDHPPRTVPMDYEWAKELGLIRRPVSFTSTICDDRGEELLYAGMPISHVIEQDLGIGGVLGLLWFKRRLPEYATKFLELCLIITADHGPAVSGAHNTIVATRAGKDLISSLVSGLLTIGDRFGGALDAAARQFSQAYDAGLTPIQFVNQERQASRLIMGIGHRIKSITNPDKRVQLLSNYVHEHFLFMEYIPDLLVRPDQPQIPVAENSQLPTEEKDIKK
;
A
#
# COMPACT_ATOMS: atom_id res chain seq x y z
N MET A 1 22.85 7.49 -8.82
CA MET A 1 22.82 8.24 -10.10
C MET A 1 21.40 8.20 -10.65
N VAL A 2 20.80 9.32 -11.08
CA VAL A 2 19.43 9.32 -11.67
C VAL A 2 19.43 8.97 -13.17
N GLY A 3 20.59 9.11 -13.83
CA GLY A 3 20.77 8.89 -15.26
C GLY A 3 21.06 10.20 -16.00
N GLY A 4 20.29 10.45 -17.05
CA GLY A 4 20.40 11.62 -17.90
C GLY A 4 19.20 11.74 -18.84
N LEU A 5 19.09 12.85 -19.54
CA LEU A 5 18.07 13.06 -20.56
C LEU A 5 18.66 13.79 -21.76
N LYS A 6 18.09 13.52 -22.93
CA LYS A 6 18.24 14.29 -24.14
C LYS A 6 16.87 14.82 -24.52
N SER A 7 16.68 16.13 -24.40
CA SER A 7 15.38 16.78 -24.51
C SER A 7 14.75 16.52 -25.89
N GLY A 8 13.49 16.11 -25.90
CA GLY A 8 12.78 15.70 -27.12
C GLY A 8 13.24 14.37 -27.75
N CYS A 9 14.13 13.61 -27.10
CA CYS A 9 14.60 12.31 -27.59
C CYS A 9 14.37 11.18 -26.57
N PHE A 10 15.09 11.21 -25.45
CA PHE A 10 15.13 10.09 -24.52
C PHE A 10 15.45 10.55 -23.09
N LYS A 11 14.84 9.89 -22.10
CA LYS A 11 15.07 10.11 -20.68
C LYS A 11 15.39 8.77 -20.03
N ILE A 12 16.46 8.70 -19.25
CA ILE A 12 16.83 7.51 -18.48
C ILE A 12 16.06 7.54 -17.15
N GLY A 13 15.19 6.54 -16.94
CA GLY A 13 14.50 6.32 -15.67
C GLY A 13 13.77 7.57 -15.16
N ASN A 14 14.11 7.99 -13.94
CA ASN A 14 13.43 9.08 -13.23
C ASN A 14 14.00 10.48 -13.50
N THR A 15 14.99 10.63 -14.39
CA THR A 15 15.64 11.92 -14.66
C THR A 15 14.62 12.99 -15.07
N GLY A 16 14.53 14.13 -14.38
CA GLY A 16 13.53 15.16 -14.68
C GLY A 16 12.18 14.98 -13.97
N GLY A 17 11.98 13.93 -13.17
CA GLY A 17 10.79 13.77 -12.32
C GLY A 17 9.48 13.53 -13.07
N MET A 18 8.37 13.99 -12.49
CA MET A 18 7.03 13.91 -13.07
C MET A 18 6.90 14.75 -14.34
N THR A 19 5.88 14.46 -15.16
CA THR A 19 5.61 15.18 -16.41
C THR A 19 5.45 16.69 -16.20
N ASP A 20 4.91 17.11 -15.05
CA ASP A 20 4.75 18.53 -14.70
C ASP A 20 6.10 19.28 -14.72
N ASN A 21 7.15 18.67 -14.19
CA ASN A 21 8.50 19.25 -14.20
C ASN A 21 9.14 19.19 -15.60
N ILE A 22 8.88 18.12 -16.37
CA ILE A 22 9.31 18.04 -17.78
C ILE A 22 8.72 19.19 -18.61
N LEU A 23 7.44 19.52 -18.36
CA LEU A 23 6.76 20.64 -19.01
C LEU A 23 7.27 21.99 -18.52
N ALA A 24 7.38 22.18 -17.20
CA ALA A 24 7.85 23.42 -16.59
C ALA A 24 9.27 23.81 -17.05
N SER A 25 10.19 22.83 -17.07
CA SER A 25 11.57 23.01 -17.54
C SER A 25 11.73 22.88 -19.06
N LYS A 26 10.63 22.78 -19.82
CA LYS A 26 10.60 22.68 -21.29
C LYS A 26 11.46 21.56 -21.89
N LEU A 27 11.59 20.44 -21.18
CA LEU A 27 12.47 19.31 -21.54
C LEU A 27 11.89 18.42 -22.67
N TYR A 28 10.68 18.71 -23.13
CA TYR A 28 10.04 18.03 -24.26
C TYR A 28 10.64 18.44 -25.62
N ARG A 29 11.44 19.51 -25.68
CA ARG A 29 12.11 19.98 -26.91
C ARG A 29 13.57 20.37 -26.64
N PRO A 30 14.47 20.18 -27.61
CA PRO A 30 15.89 20.50 -27.41
C PRO A 30 16.12 22.02 -27.37
N GLY A 31 16.99 22.44 -26.45
CA GLY A 31 17.70 23.72 -26.54
C GLY A 31 19.12 23.53 -27.09
N SER A 32 20.02 24.42 -26.68
CA SER A 32 21.41 24.47 -27.16
C SER A 32 22.45 24.30 -26.04
N VAL A 33 22.00 24.15 -24.78
CA VAL A 33 22.88 23.99 -23.62
C VAL A 33 22.99 22.52 -23.23
N ALA A 34 24.20 21.97 -23.21
CA ALA A 34 24.45 20.63 -22.64
C ALA A 34 25.02 20.75 -21.23
N TYR A 35 24.66 19.84 -20.32
CA TYR A 35 25.27 19.83 -18.99
C TYR A 35 25.78 18.45 -18.57
N VAL A 36 26.74 18.46 -17.67
CA VAL A 36 27.20 17.27 -16.94
C VAL A 36 27.39 17.61 -15.47
N SER A 37 26.88 16.75 -14.59
CA SER A 37 26.91 16.95 -13.13
C SER A 37 27.20 15.66 -12.38
N ARG A 38 27.70 15.75 -11.15
CA ARG A 38 27.76 14.61 -10.20
C ARG A 38 26.39 14.28 -9.60
N SER A 39 25.69 15.31 -9.12
CA SER A 39 24.44 15.16 -8.36
C SER A 39 23.23 14.98 -9.27
N GLY A 40 22.46 13.92 -9.02
CA GLY A 40 21.19 13.69 -9.71
C GLY A 40 20.11 14.72 -9.34
N GLY A 41 20.08 15.16 -8.07
CA GLY A 41 19.17 16.21 -7.62
C GLY A 41 19.51 17.55 -8.26
N MET A 42 20.78 17.95 -8.22
CA MET A 42 21.21 19.20 -8.87
C MET A 42 21.10 19.15 -10.39
N SER A 43 21.14 17.97 -11.01
CA SER A 43 20.83 17.85 -12.43
C SER A 43 19.40 18.28 -12.75
N ASN A 44 18.44 18.02 -11.85
CA ASN A 44 17.08 18.52 -12.01
C ASN A 44 17.00 20.03 -11.79
N GLU A 45 17.78 20.57 -10.86
CA GLU A 45 17.87 22.02 -10.67
C GLU A 45 18.54 22.72 -11.87
N LEU A 46 19.56 22.11 -12.48
CA LEU A 46 20.16 22.60 -13.71
C LEU A 46 19.16 22.64 -14.86
N ASN A 47 18.26 21.64 -14.97
CA ASN A 47 17.17 21.70 -15.96
C ASN A 47 16.33 22.98 -15.77
N ASN A 48 15.95 23.28 -14.53
CA ASN A 48 15.18 24.47 -14.17
C ASN A 48 15.96 25.76 -14.48
N ILE A 49 17.17 25.90 -13.94
CA ILE A 49 18.03 27.08 -14.12
C ILE A 49 18.30 27.35 -15.60
N ILE A 50 18.70 26.32 -16.37
CA ILE A 50 19.01 26.45 -17.79
C ILE A 50 17.76 26.82 -18.58
N SER A 51 16.59 26.24 -18.26
CA SER A 51 15.33 26.55 -18.95
C SER A 51 14.88 28.00 -18.80
N MET A 52 15.20 28.64 -17.66
CA MET A 52 14.86 30.04 -17.39
C MET A 52 15.88 31.04 -17.94
N ASN A 53 17.13 30.60 -18.17
CA ASN A 53 18.26 31.47 -18.48
C ASN A 53 18.89 31.22 -19.87
N SER A 54 18.29 30.36 -20.68
CA SER A 54 18.75 30.06 -22.05
C SER A 54 17.60 29.58 -22.94
N ASP A 55 17.90 29.06 -24.14
CA ASP A 55 16.90 28.35 -24.95
C ASP A 55 16.61 26.91 -24.48
N GLY A 56 17.22 26.43 -23.40
CA GLY A 56 16.91 25.15 -22.75
C GLY A 56 18.00 24.08 -22.90
N VAL A 57 17.76 22.93 -22.27
CA VAL A 57 18.69 21.81 -22.25
C VAL A 57 18.64 21.05 -23.58
N TYR A 58 19.79 20.80 -24.19
CA TYR A 58 19.97 19.84 -25.28
C TYR A 58 20.12 18.42 -24.74
N GLU A 59 21.15 18.19 -23.91
CA GLU A 59 21.46 16.91 -23.28
C GLU A 59 22.06 17.15 -21.90
N GLY A 60 21.57 16.42 -20.90
CA GLY A 60 21.97 16.52 -19.51
C GLY A 60 22.33 15.16 -18.95
N VAL A 61 23.51 15.02 -18.34
CA VAL A 61 23.96 13.75 -17.74
C VAL A 61 24.40 13.97 -16.30
N ALA A 62 23.87 13.16 -15.38
CA ALA A 62 24.37 13.08 -14.02
C ALA A 62 25.32 11.88 -13.91
N ILE A 63 26.65 12.04 -13.88
CA ILE A 63 27.61 10.91 -13.86
C ILE A 63 27.59 10.10 -12.55
N GLY A 64 26.98 10.64 -11.49
CA GLY A 64 26.84 10.01 -10.18
C GLY A 64 27.96 10.39 -9.21
N GLY A 65 27.65 10.39 -7.91
CA GLY A 65 28.54 10.83 -6.83
C GLY A 65 29.56 9.78 -6.35
N ASP A 66 29.68 8.64 -7.02
CA ASP A 66 30.64 7.60 -6.61
C ASP A 66 32.08 7.98 -6.98
N ARG A 67 33.06 7.53 -6.20
CA ARG A 67 34.48 7.89 -6.42
C ARG A 67 35.00 7.50 -7.81
N PHE A 68 34.47 6.44 -8.39
CA PHE A 68 34.83 5.93 -9.72
C PHE A 68 33.57 5.79 -10.58
N PRO A 69 33.10 6.86 -11.22
CA PRO A 69 31.94 6.78 -12.09
C PRO A 69 32.28 5.98 -13.35
N GLY A 70 31.30 5.28 -13.93
CA GLY A 70 31.50 4.48 -15.16
C GLY A 70 31.82 5.33 -16.39
N SER A 71 31.45 6.61 -16.37
CA SER A 71 31.84 7.64 -17.33
C SER A 71 32.10 8.94 -16.58
N THR A 72 33.11 9.70 -17.02
CA THR A 72 33.62 10.88 -16.32
C THR A 72 33.15 12.18 -16.97
N PHE A 73 33.43 13.33 -16.34
CA PHE A 73 33.12 14.64 -16.93
C PHE A 73 33.66 14.82 -18.34
N ILE A 74 34.93 14.47 -18.57
CA ILE A 74 35.59 14.70 -19.86
C ILE A 74 34.97 13.86 -20.98
N ASP A 75 34.51 12.64 -20.67
CA ASP A 75 33.86 11.76 -21.64
C ASP A 75 32.60 12.41 -22.23
N HIS A 76 31.79 13.04 -21.39
CA HIS A 76 30.58 13.72 -21.84
C HIS A 76 30.87 15.08 -22.49
N ILE A 77 31.83 15.85 -21.97
CA ILE A 77 32.20 17.15 -22.53
C ILE A 77 32.77 17.00 -23.94
N LEU A 78 33.58 15.98 -24.21
CA LEU A 78 34.08 15.71 -25.57
C LEU A 78 32.95 15.30 -26.53
N ARG A 79 31.91 14.60 -26.08
CA ARG A 79 30.71 14.34 -26.90
C ARG A 79 29.95 15.63 -27.19
N TYR A 80 29.82 16.52 -26.20
CA TYR A 80 29.16 17.81 -26.36
C TYR A 80 29.92 18.74 -27.31
N GLU A 81 31.25 18.78 -27.21
CA GLU A 81 32.12 19.52 -28.13
C GLU A 81 31.91 19.06 -29.58
N ASN A 82 31.90 17.75 -29.81
CA ASN A 82 31.73 17.17 -31.15
C ASN A 82 30.31 17.29 -31.72
N ASN A 83 29.31 17.69 -30.93
CA ASN A 83 27.93 17.77 -31.38
C ASN A 83 27.58 19.19 -31.85
N PRO A 84 27.31 19.44 -33.15
CA PRO A 84 27.05 20.79 -33.67
C PRO A 84 25.80 21.45 -33.07
N GLU A 85 24.87 20.68 -32.51
CA GLU A 85 23.64 21.18 -31.90
C GLU A 85 23.82 21.77 -30.49
N VAL A 86 25.00 21.57 -29.88
CA VAL A 86 25.36 22.11 -28.58
C VAL A 86 26.14 23.40 -28.79
N GLY A 87 25.63 24.52 -28.28
CA GLY A 87 26.28 25.83 -28.38
C GLY A 87 27.10 26.20 -27.14
N MET A 88 26.74 25.70 -25.96
CA MET A 88 27.50 25.89 -24.72
C MET A 88 27.37 24.70 -23.77
N ILE A 89 28.33 24.59 -22.85
CA ILE A 89 28.42 23.46 -21.91
C ILE A 89 28.37 24.00 -20.47
N VAL A 90 27.58 23.35 -19.62
CA VAL A 90 27.52 23.63 -18.17
C VAL A 90 28.06 22.44 -17.40
N VAL A 91 29.01 22.68 -16.49
CA VAL A 91 29.62 21.64 -15.65
C VAL A 91 29.35 21.95 -14.19
N LEU A 92 28.74 21.00 -13.49
CA LEU A 92 28.57 21.10 -12.04
C LEU A 92 29.40 20.03 -11.35
N GLY A 93 30.63 20.43 -11.01
CA GLY A 93 31.63 19.64 -10.29
C GLY A 93 31.35 19.58 -8.80
N GLU A 94 32.20 18.87 -8.08
CA GLU A 94 32.07 18.68 -6.63
C GLU A 94 33.46 18.61 -5.97
N VAL A 95 33.51 18.81 -4.65
CA VAL A 95 34.69 18.49 -3.84
C VAL A 95 35.05 17.01 -3.94
N GLY A 96 36.33 16.67 -3.85
CA GLY A 96 36.84 15.29 -3.92
C GLY A 96 37.18 14.84 -5.34
N GLY A 97 38.27 14.07 -5.48
CA GLY A 97 38.79 13.65 -6.79
C GLY A 97 39.39 14.80 -7.63
N ILE A 98 39.90 14.46 -8.81
CA ILE A 98 40.65 15.39 -9.69
C ILE A 98 40.14 15.40 -11.14
N GLU A 99 38.93 14.89 -11.38
CA GLU A 99 38.39 14.74 -12.74
C GLU A 99 38.22 16.07 -13.48
N GLU A 100 37.90 17.15 -12.77
CA GLU A 100 37.74 18.48 -13.35
C GLU A 100 39.04 19.02 -13.98
N TYR A 101 40.21 18.59 -13.49
CA TYR A 101 41.49 18.98 -14.09
C TYR A 101 41.69 18.41 -15.50
N ALA A 102 41.04 17.28 -15.85
CA ALA A 102 41.07 16.77 -17.21
C ALA A 102 40.38 17.73 -18.20
N ILE A 103 39.38 18.50 -17.73
CA ILE A 103 38.72 19.55 -18.51
C ILE A 103 39.71 20.69 -18.78
N ILE A 104 40.44 21.11 -17.75
CA ILE A 104 41.45 22.17 -17.82
C ILE A 104 42.51 21.82 -18.86
N GLU A 105 43.06 20.61 -18.80
CA GLU A 105 44.07 20.15 -19.77
C GLU A 105 43.50 20.06 -21.19
N ALA A 106 42.26 19.61 -21.36
CA ALA A 106 41.61 19.57 -22.67
C ALA A 106 41.37 20.97 -23.27
N VAL A 107 41.03 21.97 -22.44
CA VAL A 107 40.90 23.37 -22.87
C VAL A 107 42.26 23.95 -23.28
N LYS A 108 43.31 23.75 -22.47
CA LYS A 108 44.68 24.21 -22.81
C LYS A 108 45.20 23.61 -24.11
N LEU A 109 44.88 22.34 -24.38
CA LEU A 109 45.23 21.66 -25.62
C LEU A 109 44.37 22.06 -26.83
N GLY A 110 43.39 22.96 -26.64
CA GLY A 110 42.48 23.41 -27.70
C GLY A 110 41.51 22.34 -28.20
N LYS A 111 41.30 21.27 -27.41
CA LYS A 111 40.36 20.19 -27.74
C LYS A 111 38.91 20.58 -27.49
N ILE A 112 38.67 21.52 -26.58
CA ILE A 112 37.36 22.08 -26.27
C ILE A 112 37.40 23.56 -26.61
N LYS A 113 36.52 23.99 -27.52
CA LYS A 113 36.45 25.37 -28.02
C LYS A 113 35.13 26.03 -27.67
N LYS A 114 34.08 25.25 -27.40
CA LYS A 114 32.80 25.80 -26.94
C LYS A 114 32.93 26.40 -25.55
N PRO A 115 32.17 27.47 -25.25
CA PRO A 115 32.19 28.08 -23.94
C PRO A 115 31.69 27.10 -22.88
N ILE A 116 32.44 27.02 -21.79
CA ILE A 116 32.08 26.22 -20.61
C ILE A 116 31.77 27.17 -19.45
N VAL A 117 30.59 26.99 -18.84
CA VAL A 117 30.28 27.53 -17.51
C VAL A 117 30.47 26.42 -16.50
N ALA A 118 31.28 26.61 -15.48
CA ALA A 118 31.57 25.57 -14.49
C ALA A 118 31.49 26.09 -13.06
N TRP A 119 30.99 25.24 -12.16
CA TRP A 119 31.05 25.47 -10.73
C TRP A 119 31.26 24.15 -9.99
N CYS A 120 32.26 24.10 -9.11
CA CYS A 120 32.46 22.98 -8.19
C CYS A 120 31.84 23.32 -6.83
N ILE A 121 30.86 22.52 -6.40
CA ILE A 121 30.22 22.68 -5.09
C ILE A 121 31.08 22.08 -3.97
N GLY A 122 30.90 22.55 -2.73
CA GLY A 122 31.64 22.07 -1.56
C GLY A 122 32.71 23.03 -1.04
N SER A 123 32.63 24.33 -1.36
CA SER A 123 33.54 25.37 -0.85
C SER A 123 33.55 25.47 0.68
N CYS A 124 32.45 25.12 1.35
CA CYS A 124 32.38 25.07 2.81
C CYS A 124 33.29 24.01 3.43
N GLY A 125 33.74 22.99 2.68
CA GLY A 125 34.59 21.91 3.18
C GLY A 125 35.88 22.44 3.79
N GLU A 126 36.51 23.43 3.17
CA GLU A 126 37.74 24.05 3.68
C GLU A 126 37.51 24.77 5.01
N LEU A 127 36.44 25.55 5.11
CA LEU A 127 36.09 26.30 6.34
C LEU A 127 35.78 25.35 7.50
N LEU A 128 35.05 24.28 7.23
CA LEU A 128 34.65 23.31 8.25
C LEU A 128 35.83 22.43 8.68
N SER A 129 36.71 22.01 7.76
CA SER A 129 37.95 21.30 8.10
C SER A 129 38.91 22.19 8.89
N ALA A 130 39.01 23.49 8.56
CA ALA A 130 39.79 24.44 9.35
C ALA A 130 39.23 24.63 10.77
N ALA A 131 37.90 24.72 10.91
CA ALA A 131 37.24 24.82 12.20
C ALA A 131 37.40 23.55 13.06
N ALA A 132 37.32 22.36 12.44
CA ALA A 132 37.52 21.09 13.13
C ALA A 132 38.95 20.92 13.67
N ASN A 133 39.94 21.42 12.93
CA ASN A 133 41.36 21.34 13.32
C ASN A 133 41.76 22.37 14.39
N SER A 134 40.97 23.44 14.58
CA SER A 134 41.24 24.44 15.63
C SER A 134 41.06 23.90 17.06
N ASN A 135 40.44 22.73 17.24
CA ASN A 135 40.24 22.10 18.55
C ASN A 135 41.30 21.04 18.92
N ASN A 136 42.21 20.69 18.00
CA ASN A 136 43.26 19.70 18.23
C ASN A 136 44.64 20.35 18.12
N ASN A 137 45.34 20.42 19.26
CA ASN A 137 46.65 21.06 19.40
C ASN A 137 47.78 20.17 18.83
N THR A 138 47.72 19.87 17.53
CA THR A 138 48.73 19.05 16.82
C THR A 138 49.03 19.60 15.44
N ASP A 139 50.30 19.99 15.24
CA ASP A 139 51.05 20.27 14.01
C ASP A 139 50.28 20.81 12.78
N SER A 140 50.48 22.11 12.55
CA SER A 140 49.95 22.93 11.44
C SER A 140 50.31 22.47 10.01
N ASN A 141 51.00 21.34 9.84
CA ASN A 141 51.44 20.82 8.54
C ASN A 141 50.72 19.52 8.12
N ASN A 142 49.76 19.02 8.91
CA ASN A 142 49.05 17.78 8.58
C ASN A 142 47.57 18.02 8.23
N ILE A 143 47.30 18.43 6.98
CA ILE A 143 45.95 18.62 6.41
C ILE A 143 45.13 17.30 6.37
N THR A 144 45.74 16.15 6.65
CA THR A 144 45.09 14.83 6.49
C THR A 144 44.16 14.42 7.64
N SER A 145 44.23 15.07 8.81
CA SER A 145 43.43 14.71 9.99
C SER A 145 42.21 15.63 10.19
N GLY A 146 41.35 15.76 9.18
CA GLY A 146 40.15 16.62 9.29
C GLY A 146 39.25 16.70 8.05
N SER A 147 39.35 15.76 7.10
CA SER A 147 38.52 15.78 5.89
C SER A 147 37.08 15.40 6.22
N ILE A 148 36.14 16.25 5.82
CA ILE A 148 34.71 16.00 6.00
C ILE A 148 34.18 15.23 4.80
N GLN A 149 33.59 14.07 5.09
CA GLN A 149 32.87 13.28 4.11
C GLN A 149 31.46 13.86 3.91
N PHE A 150 31.15 14.30 2.69
CA PHE A 150 29.79 14.69 2.31
C PHE A 150 28.96 13.48 1.85
N GLY A 151 27.69 13.70 1.53
CA GLY A 151 26.73 12.61 1.27
C GLY A 151 27.10 11.70 0.09
N HIS A 152 27.71 12.24 -0.97
CA HIS A 152 28.23 11.41 -2.07
C HIS A 152 29.51 10.69 -1.68
N ALA A 153 29.67 9.43 -2.06
CA ALA A 153 30.83 8.61 -1.71
C ALA A 153 32.18 9.20 -2.18
N GLY A 154 32.19 9.90 -3.32
CA GLY A 154 33.37 10.59 -3.85
C GLY A 154 33.62 11.98 -3.25
N ALA A 155 32.68 12.54 -2.48
CA ALA A 155 32.72 13.91 -1.99
C ALA A 155 33.52 14.05 -0.69
N CYS A 156 34.82 13.80 -0.80
CA CYS A 156 35.80 13.97 0.27
C CYS A 156 37.14 14.40 -0.33
N ALA A 157 37.65 15.55 0.10
CA ALA A 157 38.95 16.05 -0.33
C ALA A 157 40.05 15.47 0.55
N ASN A 158 40.97 14.71 -0.06
CA ASN A 158 42.16 14.18 0.62
C ASN A 158 43.39 15.06 0.42
N SER A 159 43.32 16.04 -0.46
CA SER A 159 44.40 16.96 -0.82
C SER A 159 43.85 18.34 -1.17
N LEU A 160 44.70 19.37 -1.17
CA LEU A 160 44.32 20.73 -1.56
C LEU A 160 43.81 20.81 -3.00
N GLN A 161 44.30 19.95 -3.90
CA GLN A 161 43.82 19.91 -5.28
C GLN A 161 42.40 19.34 -5.40
N GLU A 162 41.97 18.53 -4.42
CA GLU A 162 40.63 17.95 -4.41
C GLU A 162 39.58 18.93 -3.84
N THR A 163 39.97 20.09 -3.32
CA THR A 163 39.01 21.06 -2.76
C THR A 163 38.24 21.79 -3.85
N ALA A 164 36.98 22.12 -3.58
CA ALA A 164 36.13 22.83 -4.52
C ALA A 164 36.71 24.22 -4.89
N THR A 165 37.25 24.94 -3.91
CA THR A 165 37.87 26.27 -4.12
C THR A 165 39.08 26.18 -5.07
N ALA A 166 39.97 25.21 -4.85
CA ALA A 166 41.13 25.01 -5.71
C ALA A 166 40.73 24.64 -7.15
N LYS A 167 39.71 23.78 -7.31
CA LYS A 167 39.15 23.43 -8.62
C LYS A 167 38.54 24.65 -9.32
N ASN A 168 37.74 25.45 -8.62
CA ASN A 168 37.11 26.65 -9.17
C ASN A 168 38.15 27.68 -9.66
N HIS A 169 39.19 27.95 -8.85
CA HIS A 169 40.30 28.82 -9.26
C HIS A 169 41.05 28.25 -10.48
N ALA A 170 41.30 26.94 -10.49
CA ALA A 170 42.00 26.29 -11.60
C ALA A 170 41.19 26.34 -12.91
N LEU A 171 39.87 26.13 -12.85
CA LEU A 171 38.97 26.25 -13.99
C LEU A 171 38.97 27.69 -14.53
N ALA A 172 38.84 28.69 -13.64
CA ALA A 172 38.86 30.10 -14.04
C ALA A 172 40.17 30.51 -14.73
N SER A 173 41.31 29.94 -14.32
CA SER A 173 42.64 30.28 -14.86
C SER A 173 42.83 29.96 -16.36
N VAL A 174 41.99 29.09 -16.93
CA VAL A 174 42.03 28.69 -18.35
C VAL A 174 40.89 29.28 -19.18
N GLY A 175 40.19 30.28 -18.66
CA GLY A 175 39.13 30.98 -19.38
C GLY A 175 37.77 30.28 -19.35
N ILE A 176 37.58 29.27 -18.49
CA ILE A 176 36.25 28.73 -18.19
C ILE A 176 35.49 29.77 -17.35
N TYR A 177 34.21 29.98 -17.65
CA TYR A 177 33.37 30.91 -16.91
C TYR A 177 32.97 30.30 -15.58
N VAL A 178 33.48 30.85 -14.48
CA VAL A 178 33.20 30.38 -13.10
C VAL A 178 32.53 31.51 -12.32
N PRO A 179 31.35 31.30 -11.69
CA PRO A 179 30.71 32.32 -10.87
C PRO A 179 31.38 32.46 -9.49
N GLU A 180 31.08 33.50 -8.72
CA GLU A 180 31.63 33.63 -7.35
C GLU A 180 30.98 32.64 -6.38
N SER A 181 29.70 32.31 -6.61
CA SER A 181 28.94 31.35 -5.84
C SER A 181 27.93 30.60 -6.72
N PHE A 182 27.29 29.56 -6.17
CA PHE A 182 26.23 28.84 -6.88
C PHE A 182 25.02 29.75 -7.20
N ASP A 183 24.74 30.75 -6.36
CA ASP A 183 23.61 31.66 -6.51
C ASP A 183 23.73 32.58 -7.73
N GLU A 184 24.92 32.71 -8.30
CA GLU A 184 25.17 33.52 -9.50
C GLU A 184 25.31 32.67 -10.78
N LEU A 185 25.18 31.34 -10.66
CA LEU A 185 25.35 30.42 -11.78
C LEU A 185 24.33 30.70 -12.90
N ASP A 186 23.09 31.03 -12.52
CA ASP A 186 22.00 31.33 -13.43
C ASP A 186 22.27 32.61 -14.26
N LEU A 187 22.71 33.68 -13.60
CA LEU A 187 23.10 34.95 -14.20
C LEU A 187 24.28 34.77 -15.16
N LEU A 188 25.25 33.95 -14.76
CA LEU A 188 26.41 33.65 -15.59
C LEU A 188 26.04 32.84 -16.84
N ILE A 189 25.18 31.82 -16.69
CA ILE A 189 24.63 31.05 -17.81
C ILE A 189 23.92 31.98 -18.79
N ARG A 190 23.06 32.87 -18.28
CA ARG A 190 22.33 33.84 -19.10
C ARG A 190 23.27 34.76 -19.86
N ARG A 191 24.28 35.32 -19.19
CA ARG A 191 25.25 36.22 -19.81
C ARG A 191 25.98 35.55 -20.97
N VAL A 192 26.52 34.35 -20.75
CA VAL A 192 27.25 33.59 -21.79
C VAL A 192 26.33 33.23 -22.96
N PHE A 193 25.10 32.80 -22.67
CA PHE A 193 24.11 32.49 -23.70
C PHE A 193 23.77 33.72 -24.55
N ASP A 194 23.48 34.87 -23.91
CA ASP A 194 23.14 36.12 -24.61
C ASP A 194 24.30 36.65 -25.45
N GLU A 195 25.56 36.47 -25.02
CA GLU A 195 26.76 36.81 -25.80
C GLU A 195 26.90 35.95 -27.06
N LEU A 196 26.61 34.65 -26.97
CA LEU A 196 26.63 33.75 -28.14
C LEU A 196 25.53 34.09 -29.15
N VAL A 197 24.35 34.47 -28.67
CA VAL A 197 23.25 34.91 -29.53
C VAL A 197 23.58 36.25 -30.19
N ARG A 198 24.10 37.22 -29.42
CA ARG A 198 24.44 38.56 -29.93
C ARG A 198 25.58 38.52 -30.95
N SER A 199 26.55 37.63 -30.76
CA SER A 199 27.66 37.42 -31.70
C SER A 199 27.26 36.63 -32.95
N GLY A 200 26.04 36.07 -33.00
CA GLY A 200 25.55 35.24 -34.10
C GLY A 200 26.13 33.83 -34.13
N GLN A 201 26.88 33.43 -33.09
CA GLN A 201 27.42 32.07 -32.96
C GLN A 201 26.35 31.03 -32.61
N LEU A 202 25.24 31.47 -32.01
CA LEU A 202 24.12 30.63 -31.61
C LEU A 202 22.80 31.24 -32.07
N ILE A 203 21.97 30.43 -32.72
CA ILE A 203 20.60 30.81 -33.10
C ILE A 203 19.65 30.09 -32.14
N PRO A 204 18.91 30.83 -31.29
CA PRO A 204 18.00 30.22 -30.32
C PRO A 204 16.97 29.30 -30.98
N LYS A 205 16.75 28.12 -30.37
CA LYS A 205 15.75 27.17 -30.88
C LYS A 205 14.34 27.63 -30.58
N THR A 206 13.44 27.45 -31.55
CA THR A 206 12.03 27.82 -31.42
C THR A 206 11.29 26.86 -30.49
N ASP A 207 10.55 27.42 -29.54
CA ASP A 207 9.64 26.68 -28.68
C ASP A 207 8.37 26.27 -29.44
N HIS A 208 7.82 25.11 -29.12
CA HIS A 208 6.56 24.61 -29.69
C HIS A 208 5.71 23.98 -28.60
N PRO A 209 4.37 24.05 -28.68
CA PRO A 209 3.52 23.48 -27.65
C PRO A 209 3.71 21.95 -27.59
N PRO A 210 3.88 21.38 -26.38
CA PRO A 210 3.98 19.94 -26.21
C PRO A 210 2.64 19.25 -26.47
N ARG A 211 2.67 17.94 -26.73
CA ARG A 211 1.45 17.13 -26.77
C ARG A 211 0.87 17.02 -25.36
N THR A 212 -0.43 17.27 -25.24
CA THR A 212 -1.14 17.19 -23.96
C THR A 212 -1.33 15.73 -23.56
N VAL A 213 -1.01 15.41 -22.30
CA VAL A 213 -1.29 14.10 -21.69
C VAL A 213 -2.41 14.29 -20.67
N PRO A 214 -3.42 13.40 -20.62
CA PRO A 214 -4.44 13.44 -19.58
C PRO A 214 -3.80 13.32 -18.19
N MET A 215 -4.39 14.00 -17.20
CA MET A 215 -3.98 13.85 -15.81
C MET A 215 -4.32 12.45 -15.29
N ASP A 216 -3.42 11.86 -14.51
CA ASP A 216 -3.66 10.58 -13.88
C ASP A 216 -4.82 10.64 -12.89
N TYR A 217 -5.62 9.59 -12.85
CA TYR A 217 -6.81 9.50 -11.98
C TYR A 217 -6.45 9.67 -10.50
N GLU A 218 -5.35 9.06 -10.05
CA GLU A 218 -4.91 9.13 -8.66
C GLU A 218 -4.55 10.56 -8.26
N TRP A 219 -3.80 11.26 -9.11
CA TRP A 219 -3.43 12.66 -8.91
C TRP A 219 -4.65 13.59 -8.90
N ALA A 220 -5.57 13.40 -9.85
CA ALA A 220 -6.81 14.17 -9.90
C ALA A 220 -7.69 13.93 -8.67
N LYS A 221 -7.69 12.71 -8.12
CA LYS A 221 -8.42 12.35 -6.91
C LYS A 221 -7.76 12.94 -5.66
N GLU A 222 -6.44 12.91 -5.57
CA GLU A 222 -5.68 13.45 -4.44
C GLU A 222 -5.81 14.97 -4.35
N LEU A 223 -5.76 15.67 -5.49
CA LEU A 223 -6.00 17.11 -5.58
C LEU A 223 -7.48 17.50 -5.42
N GLY A 224 -8.39 16.53 -5.30
CA GLY A 224 -9.83 16.78 -5.16
C GLY A 224 -10.52 17.36 -6.40
N LEU A 225 -9.89 17.24 -7.58
CA LEU A 225 -10.43 17.73 -8.86
C LEU A 225 -11.59 16.88 -9.37
N ILE A 226 -11.60 15.60 -9.01
CA ILE A 226 -12.64 14.65 -9.39
C ILE A 226 -13.17 13.91 -8.16
N ARG A 227 -14.41 13.44 -8.28
CA ARG A 227 -15.02 12.52 -7.33
C ARG A 227 -15.49 11.27 -8.05
N ARG A 228 -15.21 10.10 -7.48
CA ARG A 228 -15.75 8.82 -7.95
C ARG A 228 -16.65 8.23 -6.86
N PRO A 229 -17.93 7.93 -7.15
CA PRO A 229 -18.79 7.27 -6.19
C PRO A 229 -18.25 5.88 -5.86
N VAL A 230 -18.36 5.49 -4.60
CA VAL A 230 -17.98 4.14 -4.14
C VAL A 230 -18.99 3.11 -4.68
N SER A 231 -18.48 1.98 -5.20
CA SER A 231 -19.32 0.91 -5.74
C SER A 231 -19.76 -0.10 -4.68
N PHE A 232 -19.03 -0.16 -3.56
CA PHE A 232 -19.27 -1.10 -2.47
C PHE A 232 -19.24 -0.37 -1.14
N THR A 233 -20.01 -0.89 -0.19
CA THR A 233 -19.99 -0.43 1.19
C THR A 233 -19.82 -1.65 2.09
N SER A 234 -18.77 -1.63 2.91
CA SER A 234 -18.56 -2.60 3.99
C SER A 234 -18.72 -1.88 5.32
N THR A 235 -19.39 -2.52 6.29
CA THR A 235 -19.60 -1.95 7.63
C THR A 235 -19.13 -2.85 8.77
N ILE A 236 -18.53 -4.00 8.44
CA ILE A 236 -18.19 -5.04 9.41
C ILE A 236 -16.70 -5.12 9.71
N CYS A 237 -15.87 -4.67 8.77
CA CYS A 237 -14.42 -4.78 8.85
C CYS A 237 -13.77 -3.61 8.10
N ASP A 238 -12.68 -3.07 8.65
CA ASP A 238 -11.80 -2.10 7.98
C ASP A 238 -10.34 -2.51 8.18
N ASP A 239 -9.62 -2.74 7.08
CA ASP A 239 -8.25 -3.23 7.02
C ASP A 239 -7.26 -2.20 6.44
N ARG A 240 -7.73 -0.98 6.18
CA ARG A 240 -6.94 0.06 5.52
C ARG A 240 -6.06 0.87 6.47
N GLY A 241 -6.38 0.84 7.77
CA GLY A 241 -5.66 1.54 8.81
C GLY A 241 -4.39 0.80 9.26
N GLU A 242 -3.74 1.32 10.31
CA GLU A 242 -2.59 0.66 10.92
C GLU A 242 -2.95 -0.68 11.58
N GLU A 243 -4.17 -0.76 12.14
CA GLU A 243 -4.73 -1.99 12.71
C GLU A 243 -6.03 -2.40 12.02
N LEU A 244 -6.27 -3.72 12.00
CA LEU A 244 -7.52 -4.33 11.58
C LEU A 244 -8.65 -3.96 12.57
N LEU A 245 -9.78 -3.50 12.06
CA LEU A 245 -10.96 -3.16 12.86
C LEU A 245 -12.10 -4.14 12.60
N TYR A 246 -12.64 -4.77 13.65
CA TYR A 246 -13.90 -5.51 13.61
C TYR A 246 -15.04 -4.66 14.15
N ALA A 247 -15.95 -4.23 13.26
CA ALA A 247 -17.04 -3.31 13.56
C ALA A 247 -16.58 -2.06 14.35
N GLY A 248 -15.39 -1.54 14.01
CA GLY A 248 -14.77 -0.39 14.67
C GLY A 248 -13.95 -0.71 15.92
N MET A 249 -13.94 -1.95 16.41
CA MET A 249 -13.05 -2.38 17.49
C MET A 249 -11.71 -2.83 16.92
N PRO A 250 -10.58 -2.26 17.38
CA PRO A 250 -9.26 -2.71 16.95
C PRO A 250 -9.00 -4.16 17.37
N ILE A 251 -8.30 -4.92 16.51
CA ILE A 251 -7.99 -6.33 16.75
C ILE A 251 -7.18 -6.53 18.04
N SER A 252 -6.30 -5.58 18.39
CA SER A 252 -5.58 -5.54 19.67
C SER A 252 -6.54 -5.67 20.86
N HIS A 253 -7.59 -4.84 20.88
CA HIS A 253 -8.60 -4.82 21.95
C HIS A 253 -9.45 -6.09 21.98
N VAL A 254 -9.70 -6.71 20.83
CA VAL A 254 -10.41 -8.00 20.75
C VAL A 254 -9.64 -9.09 21.49
N ILE A 255 -8.31 -9.12 21.33
CA ILE A 255 -7.43 -10.11 21.97
C ILE A 255 -7.19 -9.77 23.43
N GLU A 256 -6.86 -8.51 23.76
CA GLU A 256 -6.58 -8.07 25.13
C GLU A 256 -7.76 -8.24 26.08
N GLN A 257 -8.99 -8.15 25.55
CA GLN A 257 -10.22 -8.31 26.33
C GLN A 257 -10.82 -9.72 26.24
N ASP A 258 -10.08 -10.67 25.66
CA ASP A 258 -10.44 -12.09 25.54
C ASP A 258 -11.87 -12.32 25.02
N LEU A 259 -12.24 -11.63 23.93
CA LEU A 259 -13.59 -11.70 23.38
C LEU A 259 -13.96 -13.09 22.83
N GLY A 260 -12.97 -13.93 22.55
CA GLY A 260 -13.15 -15.25 21.97
C GLY A 260 -13.80 -15.24 20.59
N ILE A 261 -14.18 -16.43 20.10
CA ILE A 261 -14.84 -16.57 18.80
C ILE A 261 -16.26 -15.99 18.87
N GLY A 262 -16.97 -16.20 20.00
CA GLY A 262 -18.31 -15.67 20.19
C GLY A 262 -18.38 -14.14 20.14
N GLY A 263 -17.39 -13.44 20.71
CA GLY A 263 -17.30 -11.98 20.67
C GLY A 263 -16.97 -11.46 19.28
N VAL A 264 -16.05 -12.11 18.54
CA VAL A 264 -15.74 -11.77 17.14
C VAL A 264 -16.97 -11.95 16.25
N LEU A 265 -17.73 -13.03 16.41
CA LEU A 265 -19.01 -13.22 15.71
C LEU A 265 -20.01 -12.11 16.07
N GLY A 266 -20.06 -11.69 17.35
CA GLY A 266 -20.82 -10.54 17.81
C GLY A 266 -20.55 -9.26 17.01
N LEU A 267 -19.26 -8.95 16.83
CA LEU A 267 -18.80 -7.80 16.09
C LEU A 267 -19.10 -7.94 14.59
N LEU A 268 -18.72 -9.05 13.96
CA LEU A 268 -18.82 -9.20 12.50
C LEU A 268 -20.24 -9.40 12.00
N TRP A 269 -21.09 -10.16 12.71
CA TRP A 269 -22.45 -10.46 12.27
C TRP A 269 -23.46 -9.42 12.75
N PHE A 270 -23.33 -8.95 13.99
CA PHE A 270 -24.31 -8.06 14.60
C PHE A 270 -23.82 -6.62 14.77
N LYS A 271 -22.52 -6.35 14.57
CA LYS A 271 -21.89 -5.04 14.83
C LYS A 271 -22.12 -4.58 16.27
N ARG A 272 -22.09 -5.53 17.21
CA ARG A 272 -22.32 -5.29 18.63
C ARG A 272 -21.29 -6.04 19.46
N ARG A 273 -20.81 -5.39 20.51
CA ARG A 273 -20.15 -6.08 21.60
C ARG A 273 -21.23 -6.75 22.44
N LEU A 274 -21.36 -8.07 22.28
CA LEU A 274 -22.31 -8.86 23.04
C LEU A 274 -21.82 -9.05 24.49
N PRO A 275 -22.73 -9.23 25.46
CA PRO A 275 -22.36 -9.62 26.81
C PRO A 275 -21.77 -11.03 26.82
N GLU A 276 -20.94 -11.32 27.83
CA GLU A 276 -20.17 -12.58 27.93
C GLU A 276 -21.05 -13.83 27.89
N TYR A 277 -22.23 -13.81 28.54
CA TYR A 277 -23.14 -14.95 28.48
C TYR A 277 -23.65 -15.21 27.06
N ALA A 278 -23.82 -14.17 26.25
CA ALA A 278 -24.30 -14.29 24.88
C ALA A 278 -23.17 -14.73 23.93
N THR A 279 -21.94 -14.23 24.11
CA THR A 279 -20.78 -14.72 23.35
C THR A 279 -20.55 -16.20 23.65
N LYS A 280 -20.65 -16.60 24.92
CA LYS A 280 -20.48 -18.00 25.31
C LYS A 280 -21.62 -18.89 24.81
N PHE A 281 -22.86 -18.39 24.82
CA PHE A 281 -23.99 -19.08 24.22
C PHE A 281 -23.76 -19.36 22.72
N LEU A 282 -23.25 -18.39 21.95
CA LEU A 282 -22.92 -18.58 20.54
C LEU A 282 -21.87 -19.68 20.34
N GLU A 283 -20.82 -19.70 21.17
CA GLU A 283 -19.82 -20.77 21.14
C GLU A 283 -20.40 -22.13 21.48
N LEU A 284 -21.30 -22.22 22.46
CA LEU A 284 -22.00 -23.46 22.81
C LEU A 284 -22.86 -23.96 21.65
N CYS A 285 -23.56 -23.07 20.93
CA CYS A 285 -24.30 -23.43 19.73
C CYS A 285 -23.38 -23.99 18.65
N LEU A 286 -22.21 -23.40 18.40
CA LEU A 286 -21.22 -23.93 17.46
C LEU A 286 -20.71 -25.32 17.87
N ILE A 287 -20.40 -25.51 19.15
CA ILE A 287 -19.92 -26.80 19.67
C ILE A 287 -20.98 -27.90 19.51
N ILE A 288 -22.23 -27.62 19.88
CA ILE A 288 -23.33 -28.61 19.82
C ILE A 288 -23.69 -28.99 18.38
N THR A 289 -23.51 -28.06 17.43
CA THR A 289 -23.83 -28.24 16.01
C THR A 289 -22.65 -28.72 15.17
N ALA A 290 -21.48 -28.92 15.77
CA ALA A 290 -20.24 -29.20 15.05
C ALA A 290 -20.31 -30.45 14.15
N ASP A 291 -20.95 -31.54 14.62
CA ASP A 291 -21.21 -32.72 13.81
C ASP A 291 -22.37 -33.57 14.38
N HIS A 292 -23.05 -34.33 13.52
CA HIS A 292 -24.08 -35.32 13.90
C HIS A 292 -23.88 -36.67 13.21
N GLY A 293 -22.63 -36.98 12.86
CA GLY A 293 -22.23 -38.24 12.25
C GLY A 293 -22.43 -38.28 10.73
N PRO A 294 -21.90 -39.32 10.07
CA PRO A 294 -21.71 -39.35 8.62
C PRO A 294 -22.98 -39.64 7.80
N ALA A 295 -24.10 -39.95 8.46
CA ALA A 295 -25.34 -40.37 7.81
C ALA A 295 -26.22 -39.19 7.36
N VAL A 296 -25.95 -37.98 7.86
CA VAL A 296 -26.70 -36.79 7.46
C VAL A 296 -26.28 -36.29 6.07
N SER A 297 -27.19 -35.63 5.35
CA SER A 297 -27.02 -35.27 3.94
C SER A 297 -25.71 -34.54 3.65
N GLY A 298 -25.35 -33.53 4.45
CA GLY A 298 -24.12 -32.76 4.26
C GLY A 298 -22.86 -33.58 4.46
N ALA A 299 -22.77 -34.32 5.57
CA ALA A 299 -21.61 -35.16 5.87
C ALA A 299 -21.42 -36.25 4.81
N HIS A 300 -22.51 -36.89 4.36
CA HIS A 300 -22.47 -37.89 3.30
C HIS A 300 -21.94 -37.32 1.99
N ASN A 301 -22.44 -36.16 1.55
CA ASN A 301 -21.98 -35.50 0.33
C ASN A 301 -20.51 -35.08 0.39
N THR A 302 -20.04 -34.58 1.54
CA THR A 302 -18.62 -34.27 1.76
C THR A 302 -17.77 -35.53 1.64
N ILE A 303 -18.18 -36.63 2.27
CA ILE A 303 -17.46 -37.91 2.22
C ILE A 303 -17.39 -38.44 0.79
N VAL A 304 -18.51 -38.40 0.05
CA VAL A 304 -18.55 -38.85 -1.35
C VAL A 304 -17.61 -38.02 -2.22
N ALA A 305 -17.63 -36.69 -2.07
CA ALA A 305 -16.74 -35.79 -2.82
C ALA A 305 -15.26 -36.05 -2.50
N THR A 306 -14.91 -36.19 -1.21
CA THR A 306 -13.55 -36.53 -0.79
C THR A 306 -13.12 -37.88 -1.37
N ARG A 307 -14.00 -38.89 -1.33
CA ARG A 307 -13.73 -40.22 -1.90
C ARG A 307 -13.63 -40.19 -3.43
N ALA A 308 -14.24 -39.22 -4.09
CA ALA A 308 -14.06 -38.95 -5.51
C ALA A 308 -12.74 -38.21 -5.83
N GLY A 309 -11.85 -38.02 -4.84
CA GLY A 309 -10.55 -37.37 -5.00
C GLY A 309 -10.61 -35.86 -5.09
N LYS A 310 -11.68 -35.23 -4.58
CA LYS A 310 -11.80 -33.76 -4.54
C LYS A 310 -11.01 -33.19 -3.35
N ASP A 311 -10.56 -31.95 -3.52
CA ASP A 311 -9.86 -31.19 -2.49
C ASP A 311 -10.78 -30.81 -1.32
N LEU A 312 -10.20 -30.26 -0.25
CA LEU A 312 -10.92 -29.90 0.97
C LEU A 312 -12.04 -28.89 0.73
N ILE A 313 -11.80 -27.85 -0.07
CA ILE A 313 -12.79 -26.80 -0.32
C ILE A 313 -13.94 -27.35 -1.16
N SER A 314 -13.63 -28.05 -2.26
CA SER A 314 -14.66 -28.70 -3.09
C SER A 314 -15.52 -29.68 -2.29
N SER A 315 -14.88 -30.50 -1.45
CA SER A 315 -15.58 -31.51 -0.64
C SER A 315 -16.45 -30.87 0.43
N LEU A 316 -15.94 -29.85 1.13
CA LEU A 316 -16.69 -29.09 2.12
C LEU A 316 -17.91 -28.41 1.49
N VAL A 317 -17.73 -27.68 0.38
CA VAL A 317 -18.81 -26.97 -0.32
C VAL A 317 -19.88 -27.93 -0.83
N SER A 318 -19.49 -29.12 -1.34
CA SER A 318 -20.43 -30.17 -1.75
C SER A 318 -21.39 -30.57 -0.63
N GLY A 319 -20.89 -30.66 0.61
CA GLY A 319 -21.73 -30.89 1.79
C GLY A 319 -22.54 -29.67 2.21
N LEU A 320 -21.91 -28.49 2.26
CA LEU A 320 -22.58 -27.25 2.67
C LEU A 320 -23.76 -26.87 1.77
N LEU A 321 -23.70 -27.17 0.48
CA LEU A 321 -24.80 -26.94 -0.47
C LEU A 321 -26.05 -27.80 -0.19
N THR A 322 -25.96 -28.78 0.70
CA THR A 322 -27.14 -29.53 1.18
C THR A 322 -27.88 -28.82 2.32
N ILE A 323 -27.24 -27.84 2.97
CA ILE A 323 -27.83 -27.09 4.08
C ILE A 323 -28.88 -26.13 3.52
N GLY A 324 -30.10 -26.23 4.03
CA GLY A 324 -31.28 -25.50 3.57
C GLY A 324 -32.55 -26.05 4.25
N ASP A 325 -33.67 -26.01 3.55
CA ASP A 325 -35.00 -26.27 4.15
C ASP A 325 -35.11 -27.61 4.89
N ARG A 326 -34.60 -28.70 4.30
CA ARG A 326 -34.76 -30.07 4.86
C ARG A 326 -33.61 -30.53 5.74
N PHE A 327 -32.44 -29.92 5.61
CA PHE A 327 -31.24 -30.27 6.38
C PHE A 327 -30.59 -28.98 6.91
N GLY A 328 -30.59 -28.79 8.23
CA GLY A 328 -30.06 -27.58 8.89
C GLY A 328 -31.07 -26.42 9.04
N GLY A 329 -32.11 -26.33 8.21
CA GLY A 329 -33.10 -25.24 8.26
C GLY A 329 -34.06 -25.24 9.46
N ALA A 330 -34.10 -26.30 10.25
CA ALA A 330 -35.04 -26.43 11.37
C ALA A 330 -34.83 -25.37 12.47
N LEU A 331 -33.60 -24.87 12.66
CA LEU A 331 -33.31 -23.84 13.66
C LEU A 331 -33.99 -22.51 13.30
N ASP A 332 -33.80 -22.03 12.07
CA ASP A 332 -34.43 -20.79 11.57
C ASP A 332 -35.96 -20.94 11.49
N ALA A 333 -36.45 -22.10 11.02
CA ALA A 333 -37.88 -22.37 10.93
C ALA A 333 -38.57 -22.38 12.30
N ALA A 334 -37.96 -23.02 13.31
CA ALA A 334 -38.48 -23.01 14.68
C ALA A 334 -38.48 -21.59 15.26
N ALA A 335 -37.35 -20.87 15.17
CA ALA A 335 -37.25 -19.51 15.67
C ALA A 335 -38.34 -18.60 15.07
N ARG A 336 -38.54 -18.65 13.75
CA ARG A 336 -39.62 -17.89 13.08
C ARG A 336 -41.01 -18.29 13.56
N GLN A 337 -41.30 -19.58 13.63
CA GLN A 337 -42.63 -20.08 13.97
C GLN A 337 -43.00 -19.71 15.42
N PHE A 338 -42.08 -19.89 16.37
CA PHE A 338 -42.30 -19.54 17.77
C PHE A 338 -42.37 -18.02 17.97
N SER A 339 -41.49 -17.24 17.34
CA SER A 339 -41.56 -15.77 17.43
C SER A 339 -42.86 -15.22 16.86
N GLN A 340 -43.30 -15.69 15.68
CA GLN A 340 -44.56 -15.25 15.09
C GLN A 340 -45.78 -15.57 15.96
N ALA A 341 -45.81 -16.76 16.57
CA ALA A 341 -46.91 -17.14 17.46
C ALA A 341 -46.93 -16.31 18.74
N TYR A 342 -45.75 -16.05 19.32
CA TYR A 342 -45.59 -15.21 20.50
C TYR A 342 -45.99 -13.75 20.22
N ASP A 343 -45.48 -13.17 19.13
CA ASP A 343 -45.76 -11.79 18.71
C ASP A 343 -47.23 -11.58 18.36
N ALA A 344 -47.91 -12.62 17.88
CA ALA A 344 -49.35 -12.61 17.64
C ALA A 344 -50.19 -12.73 18.93
N GLY A 345 -49.55 -12.89 20.10
CA GLY A 345 -50.22 -13.03 21.40
C GLY A 345 -50.96 -14.36 21.55
N LEU A 346 -50.61 -15.39 20.78
CA LEU A 346 -51.25 -16.69 20.87
C LEU A 346 -50.81 -17.40 22.16
N THR A 347 -51.78 -17.94 22.89
CA THR A 347 -51.46 -18.89 23.96
C THR A 347 -50.87 -20.18 23.36
N PRO A 348 -50.05 -20.95 24.10
CA PRO A 348 -49.44 -22.16 23.56
C PRO A 348 -50.46 -23.19 23.04
N ILE A 349 -51.63 -23.30 23.69
CA ILE A 349 -52.71 -24.20 23.24
C ILE A 349 -53.36 -23.72 21.94
N GLN A 350 -53.51 -22.40 21.74
CA GLN A 350 -54.03 -21.83 20.50
C GLN A 350 -53.05 -22.06 19.35
N PHE A 351 -51.75 -21.86 19.61
CA PHE A 351 -50.70 -22.14 18.63
C PHE A 351 -50.71 -23.60 18.17
N VAL A 352 -50.74 -24.56 19.11
CA VAL A 352 -50.79 -26.00 18.78
C VAL A 352 -52.04 -26.34 17.97
N ASN A 353 -53.20 -25.83 18.39
CA ASN A 353 -54.46 -26.09 17.68
C ASN A 353 -54.47 -25.49 16.27
N GLN A 354 -53.89 -24.29 16.11
CA GLN A 354 -53.78 -23.63 14.82
C GLN A 354 -52.89 -24.41 13.86
N GLU A 355 -51.72 -24.89 14.30
CA GLU A 355 -50.83 -25.70 13.46
C GLU A 355 -51.46 -27.05 13.11
N ARG A 356 -52.17 -27.68 14.06
CA ARG A 356 -52.93 -28.91 13.82
C ARG A 356 -54.05 -28.71 12.79
N GLN A 357 -54.84 -27.64 12.92
CA GLN A 357 -55.89 -27.31 11.94
C GLN A 357 -55.30 -27.04 10.55
N ALA A 358 -54.13 -26.41 10.51
CA ALA A 358 -53.40 -26.17 9.27
C ALA A 358 -52.64 -27.39 8.73
N SER A 359 -52.74 -28.55 9.38
CA SER A 359 -52.01 -29.78 9.02
C SER A 359 -50.48 -29.58 8.91
N ARG A 360 -49.91 -28.72 9.77
CA ARG A 360 -48.47 -28.46 9.85
C ARG A 360 -47.89 -29.04 11.14
N LEU A 361 -46.65 -29.52 11.06
CA LEU A 361 -45.88 -29.90 12.23
C LEU A 361 -45.22 -28.66 12.85
N ILE A 362 -45.04 -28.68 14.17
CA ILE A 362 -44.32 -27.64 14.89
C ILE A 362 -42.82 -27.88 14.71
N MET A 363 -42.13 -26.93 14.10
CA MET A 363 -40.70 -27.01 13.83
C MET A 363 -39.92 -26.96 15.14
N GLY A 364 -38.91 -27.81 15.26
CA GLY A 364 -38.11 -27.95 16.49
C GLY A 364 -38.75 -28.86 17.56
N ILE A 365 -39.95 -29.40 17.32
CA ILE A 365 -40.61 -30.34 18.24
C ILE A 365 -40.58 -31.76 17.67
N GLY A 366 -40.26 -32.72 18.54
CA GLY A 366 -40.22 -34.15 18.24
C GLY A 366 -38.81 -34.71 18.08
N HIS A 367 -38.61 -35.95 18.50
CA HIS A 367 -37.34 -36.65 18.39
C HIS A 367 -37.60 -38.15 18.13
N ARG A 368 -36.74 -38.79 17.31
CA ARG A 368 -36.88 -40.22 16.95
C ARG A 368 -36.75 -41.19 18.14
N ILE A 369 -35.75 -40.97 19.01
CA ILE A 369 -35.42 -41.87 20.14
C ILE A 369 -35.65 -41.23 21.52
N LYS A 370 -35.33 -39.94 21.67
CA LYS A 370 -35.41 -39.22 22.95
C LYS A 370 -36.85 -38.91 23.34
N SER A 371 -37.09 -38.91 24.64
CA SER A 371 -38.40 -38.72 25.26
C SER A 371 -38.24 -37.92 26.56
N ILE A 372 -39.35 -37.65 27.25
CA ILE A 372 -39.35 -36.96 28.55
C ILE A 372 -38.53 -37.75 29.59
N THR A 373 -38.61 -39.09 29.57
CA THR A 373 -37.88 -39.96 30.50
C THR A 373 -36.45 -40.28 30.05
N ASN A 374 -36.11 -40.06 28.77
CA ASN A 374 -34.76 -40.19 28.20
C ASN A 374 -34.40 -38.92 27.41
N PRO A 375 -34.01 -37.84 28.10
CA PRO A 375 -33.83 -36.52 27.49
C PRO A 375 -32.58 -36.42 26.59
N ASP A 376 -32.61 -35.52 25.60
CA ASP A 376 -31.44 -35.17 24.80
C ASP A 376 -30.50 -34.28 25.62
N LYS A 377 -29.26 -34.75 25.82
CA LYS A 377 -28.24 -34.03 26.60
C LYS A 377 -27.87 -32.69 25.99
N ARG A 378 -27.90 -32.54 24.67
CA ARG A 378 -27.60 -31.26 24.00
C ARG A 378 -28.62 -30.19 24.38
N VAL A 379 -29.90 -30.58 24.35
CA VAL A 379 -31.02 -29.71 24.75
C VAL A 379 -30.94 -29.38 26.23
N GLN A 380 -30.65 -30.37 27.09
CA GLN A 380 -30.50 -30.14 28.53
C GLN A 380 -29.37 -29.14 28.85
N LEU A 381 -28.18 -29.33 28.25
CA LEU A 381 -27.03 -28.45 28.49
C LEU A 381 -27.30 -27.01 28.04
N LEU A 382 -27.87 -26.84 26.85
CA LEU A 382 -28.19 -25.51 26.33
C LEU A 382 -29.31 -24.85 27.15
N SER A 383 -30.35 -25.61 27.49
CA SER A 383 -31.46 -25.12 28.31
C SER A 383 -30.98 -24.68 29.69
N ASN A 384 -30.18 -25.52 30.38
CA ASN A 384 -29.66 -25.19 31.70
C ASN A 384 -28.82 -23.90 31.66
N TYR A 385 -27.94 -23.77 30.66
CA TYR A 385 -27.14 -22.55 30.48
C TYR A 385 -28.00 -21.30 30.30
N VAL A 386 -29.05 -21.40 29.46
CA VAL A 386 -29.96 -20.28 29.24
C VAL A 386 -30.70 -19.93 30.53
N HIS A 387 -31.23 -20.93 31.26
CA HIS A 387 -31.96 -20.72 32.52
C HIS A 387 -31.10 -20.06 33.61
N GLU A 388 -29.80 -20.37 33.63
CA GLU A 388 -28.86 -19.84 34.61
C GLU A 388 -28.42 -18.41 34.30
N HIS A 389 -28.24 -18.05 33.01
CA HIS A 389 -27.55 -16.82 32.63
C HIS A 389 -28.39 -15.77 31.90
N PHE A 390 -29.54 -16.12 31.31
CA PHE A 390 -30.37 -15.15 30.57
C PHE A 390 -31.40 -14.49 31.49
N LEU A 391 -31.54 -13.15 31.38
CA LEU A 391 -32.43 -12.36 32.24
C LEU A 391 -33.92 -12.49 31.86
N PHE A 392 -34.22 -12.68 30.57
CA PHE A 392 -35.58 -12.77 30.05
C PHE A 392 -35.65 -13.91 29.03
N MET A 393 -36.69 -14.75 29.15
CA MET A 393 -36.90 -15.97 28.35
C MET A 393 -38.29 -16.00 27.73
N GLU A 394 -38.77 -14.85 27.25
CA GLU A 394 -40.15 -14.67 26.77
C GLU A 394 -40.52 -15.59 25.59
N TYR A 395 -39.57 -15.88 24.71
CA TYR A 395 -39.76 -16.76 23.54
C TYR A 395 -39.49 -18.24 23.82
N ILE A 396 -39.05 -18.60 25.03
CA ILE A 396 -38.87 -20.01 25.38
C ILE A 396 -40.22 -20.52 25.90
N PRO A 397 -40.91 -21.41 25.17
CA PRO A 397 -42.16 -21.94 25.68
C PRO A 397 -41.88 -22.66 27.00
N ASP A 398 -42.62 -22.31 28.06
CA ASP A 398 -42.73 -23.09 29.31
C ASP A 398 -43.05 -24.58 29.05
N LEU A 399 -43.50 -24.90 27.82
CA LEU A 399 -43.74 -26.23 27.26
C LEU A 399 -42.49 -27.12 27.11
N LEU A 400 -41.27 -26.67 27.42
CA LEU A 400 -40.07 -27.49 27.22
C LEU A 400 -39.29 -27.85 28.50
N VAL A 401 -39.57 -27.28 29.68
CA VAL A 401 -38.58 -27.37 30.80
C VAL A 401 -39.14 -27.55 32.22
N ARG A 402 -40.46 -27.63 32.48
CA ARG A 402 -40.94 -27.96 33.84
C ARG A 402 -41.32 -29.44 34.00
N PRO A 403 -40.61 -30.25 34.81
CA PRO A 403 -40.97 -31.65 35.09
C PRO A 403 -42.27 -31.85 35.89
N ASP A 404 -42.88 -30.77 36.36
CA ASP A 404 -43.94 -30.72 37.37
C ASP A 404 -45.29 -30.17 36.85
N GLN A 405 -45.43 -29.96 35.55
CA GLN A 405 -46.71 -29.65 34.88
C GLN A 405 -47.10 -30.78 33.92
N PRO A 406 -48.37 -31.22 33.86
CA PRO A 406 -48.80 -32.24 32.91
C PRO A 406 -48.72 -31.67 31.48
N GLN A 407 -47.67 -32.05 30.76
CA GLN A 407 -47.58 -31.83 29.32
C GLN A 407 -48.45 -32.88 28.59
N ILE A 408 -48.99 -32.45 27.46
CA ILE A 408 -49.98 -33.15 26.65
C ILE A 408 -49.54 -34.61 26.41
N PRO A 409 -50.37 -35.62 26.71
CA PRO A 409 -50.06 -36.99 26.35
C PRO A 409 -49.89 -37.07 24.84
N VAL A 410 -48.71 -37.50 24.40
CA VAL A 410 -48.53 -38.04 23.05
C VAL A 410 -49.60 -39.12 22.93
N ALA A 411 -50.56 -38.93 22.03
CA ALA A 411 -51.56 -39.96 21.75
C ALA A 411 -50.79 -41.27 21.53
N GLU A 412 -51.01 -42.24 22.42
CA GLU A 412 -50.61 -43.63 22.19
C GLU A 412 -51.20 -44.00 20.84
N ASN A 413 -50.32 -44.14 19.84
CA ASN A 413 -50.72 -44.71 18.57
C ASN A 413 -51.24 -46.10 18.88
N SER A 414 -52.56 -46.24 18.75
CA SER A 414 -53.22 -47.47 18.35
C SER A 414 -52.31 -48.22 17.38
N GLN A 415 -51.86 -49.39 17.81
CA GLN A 415 -51.35 -50.41 16.91
C GLN A 415 -52.27 -50.50 15.70
N LEU A 416 -51.71 -50.40 14.49
CA LEU A 416 -52.22 -50.95 13.23
C LEU A 416 -51.15 -50.73 12.15
N PRO A 417 -50.98 -51.66 11.20
CA PRO A 417 -50.52 -53.03 11.33
C PRO A 417 -49.10 -53.21 10.75
N THR A 418 -48.46 -54.32 11.11
CA THR A 418 -47.30 -54.87 10.42
C THR A 418 -47.62 -55.10 8.94
N GLU A 419 -47.10 -54.25 8.05
CA GLU A 419 -46.80 -54.62 6.67
C GLU A 419 -45.42 -54.07 6.31
N GLU A 420 -44.52 -54.99 5.96
CA GLU A 420 -43.29 -54.70 5.24
C GLU A 420 -43.62 -53.92 3.96
N LYS A 421 -43.26 -52.63 3.93
CA LYS A 421 -42.96 -51.91 2.69
C LYS A 421 -41.72 -51.07 2.87
N ASP A 422 -40.61 -51.70 2.50
CA ASP A 422 -39.60 -51.17 1.59
C ASP A 422 -39.81 -49.73 1.08
N ILE A 423 -38.67 -48.99 1.06
CA ILE A 423 -38.32 -47.80 0.25
C ILE A 423 -38.25 -46.44 0.97
N LYS A 424 -36.99 -46.04 1.25
CA LYS A 424 -36.30 -44.75 1.00
C LYS A 424 -37.03 -43.43 1.32
N LYS A 425 -36.54 -42.67 2.31
CA LYS A 425 -35.52 -41.59 2.18
C LYS A 425 -35.31 -40.87 3.52
#